data_AF-A0A950XN66-F1
#
_entry.id   AF-A0A950XN66-F1
#
_cell.length_a   1.000
_cell.length_b   1.000
_cell.length_c   1.000
_cell.angle_alpha   90.00
_cell.angle_beta   90.00
_cell.angle_gamma   90.00
#
_symmetry.space_group_name_H-M   'P 1'
#
loop_
_entity.id
_entity.type
_entity.pdbx_description
1 polymer ?
#
loop_
_entity_poly.entity_id
_entity_poly.type
_entity_poly.pdbx_seq_one_letter_code
_entity_poly.pdbx_strand_id
1 'polypeptide(L)'
;MASGGRLLGLHTDLARSPSALAAYLGLRRAAADYATLDPAVGAAIMFTVGAVDRGDYTQAVATQLGIRAGMSEQQTIAARSGQVDDVGTAALLTVMREAAANTGAVSKSAWDSATAAGWSDQQLCEAFAHLALTVFCDYFTNYARTALDVPAAPPIQP
;
A
#
# COMPACT_ATOMS: atom_id res chain seq x y z
N MET A 1 -0.54 20.30 7.51
CA MET A 1 -0.33 21.09 6.27
C MET A 1 -1.07 20.39 5.14
N ALA A 2 -1.97 21.08 4.45
CA ALA A 2 -2.79 20.50 3.38
C ALA A 2 -1.91 20.04 2.20
N SER A 3 -2.10 18.81 1.73
CA SER A 3 -1.46 18.30 0.53
C SER A 3 -1.77 19.21 -0.66
N GLY A 4 -0.73 19.72 -1.34
CA GLY A 4 -0.87 20.54 -2.54
C GLY A 4 -1.87 19.91 -3.53
N GLY A 5 -2.99 20.59 -3.73
CA GLY A 5 -4.21 20.07 -4.34
C GLY A 5 -4.10 19.85 -5.85
N ARG A 6 -3.48 18.74 -6.26
CA ARG A 6 -3.67 18.19 -7.60
C ARG A 6 -4.37 16.85 -7.49
N LEU A 7 -5.55 16.75 -8.09
CA LEU A 7 -6.24 15.48 -8.27
C LEU A 7 -5.39 14.60 -9.19
N LEU A 8 -5.06 13.41 -8.71
CA LEU A 8 -4.40 12.39 -9.54
C LEU A 8 -5.40 11.83 -10.57
N GLY A 9 -4.88 11.26 -11.66
CA GLY A 9 -5.65 10.60 -12.72
C GLY A 9 -6.61 9.55 -12.15
N LEU A 10 -6.17 8.78 -11.15
CA LEU A 10 -7.01 7.86 -10.38
C LEU A 10 -8.29 8.51 -9.86
N HIS A 11 -8.18 9.68 -9.21
CA HIS A 11 -9.34 10.38 -8.65
C HIS A 11 -10.28 10.87 -9.74
N THR A 12 -9.73 11.31 -10.87
CA THR A 12 -10.51 11.79 -12.03
C THR A 12 -11.29 10.65 -12.67
N ASP A 13 -10.68 9.48 -12.83
CA ASP A 13 -11.34 8.30 -13.39
C ASP A 13 -12.38 7.72 -12.42
N LEU A 14 -12.08 7.65 -11.13
CA LEU A 14 -13.05 7.22 -10.10
C LEU A 14 -14.28 8.13 -10.06
N ALA A 15 -14.11 9.44 -10.22
CA ALA A 15 -15.21 10.40 -10.18
C ALA A 15 -16.25 10.20 -11.30
N ARG A 16 -15.94 9.42 -12.35
CA ARG A 16 -16.90 9.04 -13.40
C ARG A 16 -17.97 8.06 -12.91
N SER A 17 -17.77 7.42 -11.75
CA SER A 17 -18.72 6.50 -11.15
C SER A 17 -18.86 6.75 -9.64
N PRO A 18 -20.05 7.20 -9.18
CA PRO A 18 -20.30 7.36 -7.76
C PRO A 18 -20.07 6.08 -6.94
N SER A 19 -20.35 4.90 -7.50
CA SER A 19 -20.14 3.63 -6.81
C SER A 19 -18.66 3.32 -6.61
N ALA A 20 -17.83 3.53 -7.64
CA ALA A 20 -16.40 3.29 -7.56
C ALA A 20 -15.71 4.30 -6.62
N LEU A 21 -16.07 5.58 -6.72
CA LEU A 21 -15.56 6.62 -5.83
C LEU A 21 -15.94 6.35 -4.37
N ALA A 22 -17.20 5.97 -4.11
CA ALA A 22 -17.65 5.65 -2.75
C ALA A 22 -16.90 4.46 -2.15
N ALA A 23 -16.63 3.41 -2.95
CA ALA A 23 -15.84 2.25 -2.51
C ALA A 23 -14.41 2.67 -2.12
N TYR A 24 -13.73 3.43 -2.98
CA TYR A 24 -12.39 3.97 -2.71
C TYR A 24 -12.35 4.80 -1.42
N LEU A 25 -13.29 5.75 -1.27
CA LEU A 25 -13.37 6.61 -0.10
C LEU A 25 -13.68 5.82 1.18
N GLY A 26 -14.52 4.79 1.09
CA GLY A 26 -14.83 3.89 2.19
C GLY A 26 -13.57 3.15 2.68
N LEU A 27 -12.81 2.54 1.78
CA LEU A 27 -11.54 1.87 2.11
C LEU A 27 -10.52 2.83 2.72
N ARG A 28 -10.39 4.02 2.12
CA ARG A 28 -9.51 5.06 2.64
C ARG A 28 -9.87 5.51 4.05
N ARG A 29 -11.16 5.69 4.30
CA ARG A 29 -11.65 6.10 5.61
C ARG A 29 -11.46 4.98 6.62
N ALA A 30 -11.72 3.73 6.24
CA ALA A 30 -11.45 2.57 7.08
C ALA A 30 -9.98 2.55 7.55
N ALA A 31 -9.05 2.69 6.60
CA ALA A 31 -7.61 2.69 6.88
C ALA A 31 -7.12 3.92 7.65
N ALA A 32 -7.76 5.09 7.49
CA ALA A 32 -7.30 6.33 8.12
C ALA A 32 -7.93 6.62 9.49
N ASP A 33 -9.21 6.32 9.66
CA ASP A 33 -9.98 6.75 10.84
C ASP A 33 -10.06 5.65 11.91
N TYR A 34 -9.90 4.39 11.53
CA TYR A 34 -10.17 3.24 12.41
C TYR A 34 -8.95 2.33 12.63
N ALA A 35 -7.95 2.35 11.75
CA ALA A 35 -6.75 1.54 11.94
C ALA A 35 -5.90 2.07 13.10
N THR A 36 -5.37 1.14 13.90
CA THR A 36 -4.44 1.41 15.00
C THR A 36 -2.98 1.22 14.57
N LEU A 37 -2.74 0.91 13.30
CA LEU A 37 -1.43 0.82 12.69
C LEU A 37 -0.77 2.20 12.58
N ASP A 38 0.53 2.27 12.82
CA ASP A 38 1.30 3.48 12.56
C ASP A 38 1.20 3.86 11.06
N PRO A 39 1.02 5.15 10.71
CA PRO A 39 0.96 5.58 9.31
C PRO A 39 2.14 5.12 8.45
N ALA A 40 3.36 5.01 9.01
CA ALA A 40 4.53 4.50 8.31
C ALA A 40 4.38 3.02 7.95
N VAL A 41 3.75 2.23 8.83
CA VAL A 41 3.44 0.82 8.56
C VAL A 41 2.43 0.71 7.43
N GLY A 42 1.36 1.52 7.45
CA GLY A 42 0.39 1.57 6.36
C GLY A 42 1.01 1.91 5.00
N ALA A 43 2.00 2.82 4.97
CA ALA A 43 2.76 3.13 3.77
C ALA A 43 3.66 1.97 3.32
N ALA A 44 4.32 1.29 4.26
CA ALA A 44 5.15 0.12 3.97
C ALA A 44 4.34 -1.06 3.39
N ILE A 45 3.09 -1.24 3.86
CA ILE A 45 2.14 -2.20 3.27
C ILE A 45 1.86 -1.83 1.81
N MET A 46 1.54 -0.56 1.53
CA MET A 46 1.27 -0.10 0.17
C MET A 46 2.45 -0.35 -0.77
N PHE A 47 3.68 -0.06 -0.32
CA PHE A 47 4.90 -0.37 -1.09
C PHE A 47 5.02 -1.87 -1.37
N THR A 48 4.85 -2.70 -0.34
CA THR A 48 5.03 -4.15 -0.43
C THR A 48 3.98 -4.79 -1.35
N VAL A 49 2.72 -4.41 -1.19
CA VAL A 49 1.60 -4.97 -1.97
C VAL A 49 1.69 -4.52 -3.42
N GLY A 50 1.89 -3.22 -3.68
CA GLY A 50 1.99 -2.73 -5.05
C GLY A 50 3.22 -3.27 -5.81
N ALA A 51 4.27 -3.71 -5.09
CA ALA A 51 5.44 -4.33 -5.70
C ALA A 51 5.13 -5.75 -6.20
N VAL A 52 4.26 -6.49 -5.50
CA VAL A 52 3.80 -7.82 -5.91
C VAL A 52 2.94 -7.74 -7.17
N ASP A 53 1.98 -6.82 -7.19
CA ASP A 53 1.04 -6.65 -8.30
C ASP A 53 1.64 -5.92 -9.51
N ARG A 54 2.89 -5.44 -9.39
CA ARG A 54 3.61 -4.67 -10.43
C ARG A 54 2.82 -3.48 -10.93
N GLY A 55 2.05 -2.83 -10.05
CA GLY A 55 1.26 -1.66 -10.36
C GLY A 55 2.13 -0.42 -10.51
N ASP A 56 2.54 -0.09 -11.75
CA ASP A 56 3.40 1.08 -12.02
C ASP A 56 2.83 2.38 -11.43
N TYR A 57 1.51 2.57 -11.53
CA TYR A 57 0.82 3.72 -10.97
C TYR A 57 0.94 3.79 -9.45
N THR A 58 0.64 2.70 -8.77
CA THR A 58 0.64 2.66 -7.31
C THR A 58 2.04 2.70 -6.74
N GLN A 59 3.02 2.11 -7.41
CA GLN A 59 4.44 2.24 -7.06
C GLN A 59 4.90 3.70 -7.16
N ALA A 60 4.51 4.40 -8.23
CA ALA A 60 4.81 5.83 -8.38
C ALA A 60 4.16 6.67 -7.28
N VAL A 61 2.86 6.44 -6.99
CA VAL A 61 2.15 7.14 -5.91
C VAL A 61 2.77 6.83 -4.55
N ALA A 62 3.06 5.57 -4.25
CA ALA A 62 3.68 5.16 -2.98
C ALA A 62 5.05 5.84 -2.81
N THR A 63 5.88 5.88 -3.85
CA THR A 63 7.17 6.61 -3.81
C THR A 63 6.98 8.09 -3.49
N GLN A 64 6.02 8.76 -4.14
CA GLN A 64 5.73 10.17 -3.85
C GLN A 64 5.22 10.38 -2.41
N LEU A 65 4.41 9.46 -1.88
CA LEU A 65 3.95 9.50 -0.50
C LEU A 65 5.09 9.28 0.50
N GLY A 66 5.97 8.31 0.24
CA GLY A 66 7.14 8.05 1.07
C GLY A 66 8.08 9.25 1.15
N ILE A 67 8.40 9.87 0.00
CA ILE A 67 9.24 11.08 -0.03
C ILE A 67 8.59 12.22 0.75
N ARG A 68 7.27 12.43 0.60
CA ARG A 68 6.52 13.44 1.37
C ARG A 68 6.47 13.14 2.87
N ALA A 69 6.56 11.87 3.25
CA ALA A 69 6.67 11.43 4.64
C ALA A 69 8.10 11.53 5.20
N GLY A 70 9.07 11.99 4.39
CA GLY A 70 10.46 12.19 4.82
C GLY A 70 11.41 11.04 4.47
N MET A 71 10.96 10.03 3.71
CA MET A 71 11.84 8.97 3.22
C MET A 71 12.79 9.52 2.16
N SER A 72 14.05 9.06 2.19
CA SER A 72 14.98 9.25 1.08
C SER A 72 14.57 8.37 -0.11
N GLU A 73 15.06 8.72 -1.30
CA GLU A 73 14.86 7.88 -2.50
C GLU A 73 15.34 6.44 -2.27
N GLN A 74 16.51 6.27 -1.65
CA GLN A 74 17.07 4.95 -1.31
C GLN A 74 16.16 4.17 -0.35
N GLN A 75 15.56 4.83 0.63
CA GLN A 75 14.58 4.18 1.52
C GLN A 75 13.32 3.76 0.77
N THR A 76 12.85 4.56 -0.21
CA THR A 76 11.71 4.14 -1.03
C THR A 76 12.05 2.96 -1.95
N ILE A 77 13.28 2.88 -2.46
CA ILE A 77 13.76 1.74 -3.26
C ILE A 77 13.84 0.48 -2.38
N ALA A 78 14.43 0.59 -1.18
CA ALA A 78 14.52 -0.50 -0.21
C ALA A 78 13.13 -1.01 0.21
N ALA A 79 12.19 -0.11 0.53
CA ALA A 79 10.83 -0.49 0.90
C ALA A 79 10.13 -1.26 -0.25
N ARG A 80 10.35 -0.85 -1.51
CA ARG A 80 9.80 -1.51 -2.70
C ARG A 80 10.46 -2.85 -3.00
N SER A 81 11.71 -3.05 -2.61
CA SER A 81 12.36 -4.37 -2.64
C SER A 81 11.98 -5.26 -1.44
N GLY A 82 11.15 -4.75 -0.53
CA GLY A 82 10.72 -5.46 0.67
C GLY A 82 11.76 -5.48 1.80
N GLN A 83 12.78 -4.63 1.71
CA GLN A 83 13.77 -4.43 2.77
C GLN A 83 13.25 -3.41 3.79
N VAL A 84 13.07 -3.87 5.02
CA VAL A 84 12.70 -3.03 6.16
C VAL A 84 13.56 -3.44 7.36
N ASP A 85 14.15 -2.46 8.03
CA ASP A 85 15.09 -2.68 9.13
C ASP A 85 14.39 -3.16 10.42
N ASP A 86 13.14 -2.75 10.62
CA ASP A 86 12.34 -3.16 11.77
C ASP A 86 11.80 -4.59 11.59
N VAL A 87 12.28 -5.51 12.44
CA VAL A 87 11.92 -6.94 12.40
C VAL A 87 10.43 -7.15 12.58
N GLY A 88 9.78 -6.33 13.41
CA GLY A 88 8.33 -6.38 13.62
C GLY A 88 7.56 -6.10 12.33
N THR A 89 7.85 -4.96 11.73
CA THR A 89 7.27 -4.55 10.44
C THR A 89 7.59 -5.56 9.35
N ALA A 90 8.81 -6.09 9.28
CA ALA A 90 9.19 -7.11 8.30
C ALA A 90 8.32 -8.39 8.40
N ALA A 91 7.94 -8.81 9.62
CA ALA A 91 7.04 -9.94 9.82
C ALA A 91 5.62 -9.64 9.28
N LEU A 92 5.07 -8.47 9.57
CA LEU A 92 3.78 -8.03 9.02
C LEU A 92 3.81 -7.90 7.49
N LEU A 93 4.88 -7.35 6.93
CA LEU A 93 5.01 -7.23 5.48
C LEU A 93 5.14 -8.58 4.78
N THR A 94 5.63 -9.61 5.47
CA THR A 94 5.61 -10.99 4.95
C THR A 94 4.17 -11.50 4.83
N VAL A 95 3.31 -11.27 5.83
CA VAL A 95 1.87 -11.57 5.77
C VAL A 95 1.23 -10.85 4.57
N MET A 96 1.48 -9.55 4.41
CA MET A 96 0.90 -8.75 3.32
C MET A 96 1.40 -9.17 1.94
N ARG A 97 2.68 -9.53 1.82
CA ARG A 97 3.28 -10.05 0.58
C ARG A 97 2.66 -11.39 0.18
N GLU A 98 2.48 -12.30 1.13
CA GLU A 98 1.79 -13.58 0.87
C GLU A 98 0.34 -13.36 0.47
N ALA A 99 -0.39 -12.49 1.19
CA ALA A 99 -1.78 -12.19 0.88
C ALA A 99 -1.92 -11.61 -0.55
N ALA A 100 -1.05 -10.67 -0.94
CA ALA A 100 -1.05 -10.11 -2.28
C ALA A 100 -0.71 -11.17 -3.35
N ALA A 101 0.33 -11.98 -3.12
CA ALA A 101 0.83 -12.94 -4.11
C ALA A 101 -0.08 -14.16 -4.28
N ASN A 102 -0.84 -14.53 -3.23
CA ASN A 102 -1.57 -15.79 -3.16
C ASN A 102 -3.10 -15.58 -3.05
N THR A 103 -3.65 -14.54 -3.68
CA THR A 103 -5.11 -14.30 -3.72
C THR A 103 -5.74 -14.26 -2.32
N GLY A 104 -5.07 -13.59 -1.38
CA GLY A 104 -5.49 -13.44 0.01
C GLY A 104 -5.09 -14.59 0.94
N ALA A 105 -4.48 -15.67 0.43
CA ALA A 105 -4.02 -16.76 1.27
C ALA A 105 -2.72 -16.39 2.00
N VAL A 106 -2.69 -16.62 3.31
CA VAL A 106 -1.52 -16.41 4.17
C VAL A 106 -1.20 -17.72 4.87
N SER A 107 0.08 -18.08 4.91
CA SER A 107 0.55 -19.26 5.63
C SER A 107 0.43 -19.07 7.14
N LYS A 108 0.14 -20.16 7.85
CA LYS A 108 0.15 -20.15 9.32
C LYS A 108 1.49 -19.67 9.88
N SER A 109 2.60 -20.04 9.24
CA SER A 109 3.95 -19.63 9.65
C SER A 109 4.15 -18.11 9.60
N ALA A 110 3.67 -17.45 8.54
CA ALA A 110 3.77 -16.00 8.42
C ALA A 110 2.89 -15.30 9.48
N TRP A 111 1.66 -15.80 9.69
CA TRP A 111 0.76 -15.28 10.72
C TRP A 111 1.34 -15.43 12.13
N ASP A 112 1.81 -16.62 12.48
CA ASP A 112 2.42 -16.92 13.79
C ASP A 112 3.69 -16.08 14.02
N SER A 113 4.47 -15.82 12.96
CA SER A 113 5.66 -14.97 13.05
C SER A 113 5.30 -13.51 13.32
N ALA A 114 4.22 -13.00 12.71
CA ALA A 114 3.76 -11.64 12.94
C ALA A 114 3.20 -11.47 14.36
N THR A 115 2.42 -12.44 14.86
CA THR A 115 1.93 -12.39 16.24
C THR A 115 3.07 -12.51 17.26
N ALA A 116 4.05 -13.38 17.02
CA ALA A 116 5.25 -13.48 17.85
C ALA A 116 6.10 -12.19 17.85
N ALA A 117 6.03 -11.41 16.76
CA ALA A 117 6.68 -10.11 16.65
C ALA A 117 5.88 -8.97 17.32
N GLY A 118 4.74 -9.26 17.96
CA GLY A 118 3.97 -8.32 18.75
C GLY A 118 2.76 -7.70 18.04
N TRP A 119 2.44 -8.13 16.81
CA TRP A 119 1.21 -7.69 16.14
C TRP A 119 -0.01 -8.39 16.72
N SER A 120 -1.00 -7.60 17.13
CA SER A 120 -2.28 -8.15 17.60
C SER A 120 -3.15 -8.66 16.44
N ASP A 121 -4.07 -9.58 16.73
CA ASP A 121 -5.06 -10.05 15.76
C ASP A 121 -5.88 -8.90 15.16
N GLN A 122 -6.16 -7.86 15.97
CA GLN A 122 -6.82 -6.64 15.51
C GLN A 122 -5.98 -5.93 14.45
N GLN A 123 -4.70 -5.67 14.72
CA GLN A 123 -3.81 -4.99 13.78
C GLN A 123 -3.58 -5.80 12.49
N LEU A 124 -3.51 -7.12 12.59
CA LEU A 124 -3.44 -8.00 11.42
C LEU A 124 -4.72 -7.91 10.56
N CYS A 125 -5.89 -7.85 11.18
CA CYS A 125 -7.15 -7.60 10.48
C CYS A 125 -7.20 -6.19 9.87
N GLU A 126 -6.73 -5.17 10.58
CA GLU A 126 -6.68 -3.78 10.09
C GLU A 126 -5.74 -3.63 8.90
N ALA A 127 -4.63 -4.38 8.87
CA ALA A 127 -3.70 -4.40 7.74
C ALA A 127 -4.37 -4.83 6.43
N PHE A 128 -5.43 -5.66 6.51
CA PHE A 128 -6.23 -6.03 5.35
C PHE A 128 -6.92 -4.83 4.69
N ALA A 129 -7.30 -3.79 5.45
CA ALA A 129 -7.87 -2.57 4.86
C ALA A 129 -6.85 -1.84 3.97
N HIS A 130 -5.57 -1.82 4.37
CA HIS A 130 -4.47 -1.27 3.57
C HIS A 130 -4.17 -2.13 2.34
N LEU A 131 -4.15 -3.45 2.50
CA LEU A 131 -4.04 -4.41 1.38
C LEU A 131 -5.16 -4.16 0.36
N ALA A 132 -6.42 -4.17 0.81
CA ALA A 132 -7.59 -4.00 -0.05
C ALA A 132 -7.60 -2.63 -0.75
N LEU A 133 -7.23 -1.55 -0.06
CA LEU A 133 -7.10 -0.23 -0.66
C LEU A 133 -6.02 -0.20 -1.75
N THR A 134 -4.89 -0.86 -1.50
CA THR A 134 -3.78 -0.92 -2.48
C THR A 134 -4.21 -1.71 -3.70
N VAL A 135 -4.69 -2.94 -3.54
CA VAL A 135 -5.20 -3.79 -4.63
C VAL A 135 -6.32 -3.08 -5.41
N PHE A 136 -7.23 -2.39 -4.72
CA PHE A 136 -8.28 -1.60 -5.37
C PHE A 136 -7.68 -0.54 -6.31
N CYS A 137 -6.66 0.20 -5.86
CA CYS A 137 -6.03 1.24 -6.67
C CYS A 137 -5.27 0.62 -7.87
N ASP A 138 -4.50 -0.44 -7.65
CA ASP A 138 -3.75 -1.14 -8.70
C ASP A 138 -4.71 -1.68 -9.76
N TYR A 139 -5.72 -2.43 -9.34
CA TYR A 139 -6.64 -3.08 -10.26
C TYR A 139 -7.49 -2.04 -10.98
N PHE A 140 -7.95 -1.00 -10.29
CA PHE A 140 -8.73 0.06 -10.92
C PHE A 140 -7.91 0.83 -11.95
N THR A 141 -6.69 1.25 -11.63
CA THR A 141 -5.85 2.01 -12.57
C THR A 141 -5.47 1.19 -13.79
N ASN A 142 -5.19 -0.11 -13.62
CA ASN A 142 -4.99 -1.03 -14.73
C ASN A 142 -6.26 -1.22 -15.56
N TYR A 143 -7.40 -1.49 -14.92
CA TYR A 143 -8.70 -1.69 -15.57
C TYR A 143 -9.15 -0.47 -16.37
N ALA A 144 -9.04 0.72 -15.77
CA ALA A 144 -9.42 1.99 -16.40
C ALA A 144 -8.37 2.49 -17.41
N ARG A 145 -7.18 1.85 -17.46
CA ARG A 145 -6.01 2.32 -18.23
C ARG A 145 -5.67 3.77 -17.87
N THR A 146 -5.69 4.07 -16.57
CA THR A 146 -5.39 5.40 -16.05
C THR A 146 -3.96 5.78 -16.44
N ALA A 147 -3.81 6.96 -17.05
CA ALA A 147 -2.50 7.45 -17.45
C ALA A 147 -1.66 7.79 -16.21
N LEU A 148 -0.39 7.39 -16.21
CA LEU A 148 0.56 7.76 -15.18
C LEU A 148 0.82 9.27 -15.22
N ASP A 149 0.24 9.99 -14.26
CA ASP A 149 0.27 11.46 -14.18
C ASP A 149 1.14 11.97 -13.01
N VAL A 150 1.92 11.07 -12.43
CA VAL A 150 2.92 11.32 -11.39
C VAL A 150 4.31 10.87 -11.88
N PRO A 151 5.41 11.40 -11.32
CA PRO A 151 6.74 10.93 -11.67
C PRO A 151 6.85 9.42 -11.44
N ALA A 152 7.36 8.70 -12.45
CA ALA A 152 7.55 7.26 -12.36
C ALA A 152 8.46 6.90 -11.17
N ALA A 153 8.18 5.76 -10.56
CA ALA A 153 8.99 5.27 -9.47
C ALA A 153 10.40 4.90 -9.97
N PRO A 154 11.49 5.28 -9.29
CA PRO A 154 12.84 4.89 -9.69
C PRO A 154 12.99 3.36 -9.83
N PRO A 155 13.82 2.83 -10.71
CA PRO A 155 13.99 1.38 -10.81
C PRO A 155 14.57 0.81 -9.51
N ILE A 156 14.12 -0.37 -9.10
CA ILE A 156 14.81 -1.14 -8.06
C ILE A 156 16.13 -1.62 -8.69
N GLN A 157 17.27 -1.18 -8.15
CA GLN A 157 18.58 -1.61 -8.64
C GLN A 157 18.77 -3.12 -8.39
N PRO A 158 19.39 -3.87 -9.32
CA PRO A 158 19.61 -5.31 -9.20
C PRO A 158 20.61 -5.67 -8.10
#